data_AF-A0A524DNE4-F1
#
_entry.id   AF-A0A524DNE4-F1
#
_cell.length_a   1.000
_cell.length_b   1.000
_cell.length_c   1.000
_cell.angle_alpha   90.00
_cell.angle_beta   90.00
_cell.angle_gamma   90.00
#
_symmetry.space_group_name_H-M   'P 1'
#
loop_
_entity.id
_entity.type
_entity.pdbx_description
1 polymer ?
#
loop_
_entity_poly.entity_id
_entity_poly.type
_entity_poly.pdbx_seq_one_letter_code
_entity_poly.pdbx_strand_id
1 'polypeptide(L)'
;MIKDKETNMEKPSMKEAAEIVQEALLLIKSESYDKAIRLLRKALALYEQLDEDAEVAVLRKKLAELYLRNNIPKNEILNHEKLSLNSSSISNDRMKLQENKVDNLEKIYEKSTKESNEIPNQNEVINENNTYIESSKVIDNKYTREFEDKSLQDKIIKMVDEAEKLTREYEVERNQVLKNGSLNKECVYPQVIKIYEEIISLLLEHGWDKQAAIYRSQVNICEEKLSQDMKIREIEALKAQKNKEFEDSLKNNKEKTIDEEKVKKIEEQYLKEAEDKRFQNSIAEKVAEAEKMAREYEIKRKKAIKHQKIHELEPSYSKVIEIYNEIREKLIERDWISQLEPYLQQIKIYENKLEQDKKLRKLEEEKKQKENEYLENLKLRKLDPIDINKLKAVEEKHARDIEDKNFELQITSLIEEADKLEREYESEKKKAIKEKRLLDLGTPYPKIIQIYEELKKMVQSKGWTNQISTYESQIKFYREKYERDEILRQIEAHKLNK
;
A
#
# COMPACT_ATOMS: atom_id res chain seq x y z
N MET A 1 32.78 13.53 -15.22
CA MET A 1 33.41 12.20 -15.18
C MET A 1 33.16 11.59 -13.81
N ILE A 2 32.08 10.84 -13.66
CA ILE A 2 31.85 10.00 -12.48
C ILE A 2 32.11 8.58 -12.97
N LYS A 3 33.11 7.92 -12.40
CA LYS A 3 33.46 6.53 -12.72
C LYS A 3 32.59 5.62 -11.87
N ASP A 4 31.81 4.76 -12.54
CA ASP A 4 31.11 3.65 -11.93
C ASP A 4 32.11 2.66 -11.31
N LYS A 5 31.88 2.29 -10.06
CA LYS A 5 32.51 1.16 -9.39
C LYS A 5 31.51 0.00 -9.44
N GLU A 6 31.60 -0.83 -10.46
CA GLU A 6 30.97 -2.16 -10.43
C GLU A 6 31.82 -3.09 -9.57
N THR A 7 31.21 -3.59 -8.50
CA THR A 7 31.75 -4.63 -7.63
C THR A 7 31.65 -5.98 -8.34
N ASN A 8 32.79 -6.57 -8.69
CA ASN A 8 32.92 -7.97 -9.07
C ASN A 8 32.47 -8.86 -7.88
N MET A 9 31.27 -9.42 -7.93
CA MET A 9 30.90 -10.54 -7.05
C MET A 9 31.36 -11.83 -7.71
N GLU A 10 32.19 -12.62 -7.01
CA GLU A 10 32.60 -13.95 -7.45
C GLU A 10 31.37 -14.83 -7.63
N LYS A 11 31.28 -15.50 -8.79
CA LYS A 11 30.17 -16.42 -9.06
C LYS A 11 30.25 -17.60 -8.08
N PRO A 12 29.11 -18.05 -7.51
CA PRO A 12 29.08 -19.21 -6.63
C PRO A 12 29.65 -20.44 -7.33
N SER A 13 30.33 -21.31 -6.58
CA SER A 13 30.91 -22.55 -7.11
C SER A 13 29.98 -23.73 -6.86
N MET A 14 29.85 -24.63 -7.86
CA MET A 14 29.11 -25.89 -7.73
C MET A 14 29.59 -26.72 -6.52
N LYS A 15 30.88 -26.60 -6.15
CA LYS A 15 31.45 -27.27 -4.99
C LYS A 15 30.83 -26.80 -3.67
N GLU A 16 30.58 -25.49 -3.53
CA GLU A 16 29.98 -24.89 -2.34
C GLU A 16 28.53 -25.36 -2.16
N ALA A 17 27.76 -25.40 -3.25
CA ALA A 17 26.39 -25.89 -3.23
C ALA A 17 26.33 -27.38 -2.80
N ALA A 18 27.25 -28.20 -3.28
CA ALA A 18 27.34 -29.62 -2.93
C ALA A 18 27.73 -29.85 -1.45
N GLU A 19 28.67 -29.07 -0.92
CA GLU A 19 29.08 -29.12 0.50
C GLU A 19 27.89 -28.79 1.43
N ILE A 20 27.09 -27.76 1.08
CA ILE A 20 25.88 -27.39 1.84
C ILE A 20 24.83 -28.50 1.83
N VAL A 21 24.68 -29.23 0.71
CA VAL A 21 23.74 -30.37 0.65
C VAL A 21 24.22 -31.52 1.53
N GLN A 22 25.50 -31.87 1.50
CA GLN A 22 26.05 -32.92 2.36
C GLN A 22 25.87 -32.58 3.84
N GLU A 23 26.13 -31.32 4.18
CA GLU A 23 25.87 -30.75 5.48
C GLU A 23 24.37 -30.87 5.82
N ALA A 24 23.45 -30.54 4.94
CA ALA A 24 22.02 -30.71 5.24
C ALA A 24 21.64 -32.17 5.51
N LEU A 25 22.19 -33.12 4.76
CA LEU A 25 21.88 -34.55 4.89
C LEU A 25 22.37 -35.14 6.23
N LEU A 26 23.51 -34.68 6.75
CA LEU A 26 24.00 -35.07 8.08
C LEU A 26 23.05 -34.60 9.20
N LEU A 27 22.50 -33.38 9.09
CA LEU A 27 21.51 -32.85 10.03
C LEU A 27 20.19 -33.61 10.00
N ILE A 28 19.77 -34.11 8.84
CA ILE A 28 18.59 -34.99 8.73
C ILE A 28 18.83 -36.28 9.51
N LYS A 29 20.05 -36.86 9.40
CA LYS A 29 20.41 -38.07 10.15
C LYS A 29 20.46 -37.84 11.65
N SER A 30 20.78 -36.64 12.10
CA SER A 30 20.73 -36.24 13.52
C SER A 30 19.38 -35.66 13.96
N GLU A 31 18.31 -35.90 13.19
CA GLU A 31 16.92 -35.44 13.44
C GLU A 31 16.76 -33.93 13.64
N SER A 32 17.73 -33.14 13.18
CA SER A 32 17.74 -31.68 13.26
C SER A 32 17.10 -31.07 12.00
N TYR A 33 15.82 -31.37 11.80
CA TYR A 33 15.11 -31.14 10.54
C TYR A 33 15.00 -29.67 10.15
N ASP A 34 14.80 -28.75 11.10
CA ASP A 34 14.67 -27.32 10.80
C ASP A 34 15.98 -26.75 10.22
N LYS A 35 17.13 -27.20 10.73
CA LYS A 35 18.45 -26.82 10.23
C LYS A 35 18.72 -27.38 8.85
N ALA A 36 18.42 -28.66 8.66
CA ALA A 36 18.52 -29.31 7.36
C ALA A 36 17.68 -28.58 6.31
N ILE A 37 16.44 -28.19 6.65
CA ILE A 37 15.56 -27.43 5.76
C ILE A 37 16.19 -26.10 5.31
N ARG A 38 16.85 -25.35 6.20
CA ARG A 38 17.52 -24.10 5.80
C ARG A 38 18.69 -24.33 4.86
N LEU A 39 19.55 -25.30 5.18
CA LEU A 39 20.70 -25.60 4.34
C LEU A 39 20.24 -26.07 2.95
N LEU A 40 19.20 -26.91 2.87
CA LEU A 40 18.60 -27.30 1.59
C LEU A 40 18.03 -26.10 0.81
N ARG A 41 17.41 -25.11 1.49
CA ARG A 41 16.97 -23.86 0.83
C ARG A 41 18.14 -23.02 0.33
N LYS A 42 19.25 -22.95 1.09
CA LYS A 42 20.46 -22.23 0.68
C LYS A 42 21.10 -22.89 -0.55
N ALA A 43 21.25 -24.21 -0.52
CA ALA A 43 21.71 -24.98 -1.67
C ALA A 43 20.79 -24.82 -2.88
N LEU A 44 19.47 -24.82 -2.66
CA LEU A 44 18.48 -24.61 -3.72
C LEU A 44 18.72 -23.29 -4.46
N ALA A 45 18.90 -22.19 -3.72
CA ALA A 45 19.15 -20.88 -4.32
C ALA A 45 20.48 -20.83 -5.10
N LEU A 46 21.51 -21.53 -4.62
CA LEU A 46 22.80 -21.62 -5.32
C LEU A 46 22.68 -22.44 -6.61
N TYR A 47 21.97 -23.56 -6.59
CA TYR A 47 21.72 -24.34 -7.81
C TYR A 47 20.79 -23.62 -8.80
N GLU A 48 19.84 -22.81 -8.32
CA GLU A 48 19.04 -21.91 -9.17
C GLU A 48 19.90 -20.82 -9.84
N GLN A 49 20.94 -20.32 -9.17
CA GLN A 49 21.88 -19.35 -9.75
C GLN A 49 22.87 -19.98 -10.75
N LEU A 50 23.08 -21.28 -10.65
CA LEU A 50 23.95 -22.07 -11.53
C LEU A 50 23.19 -22.69 -12.72
N ASP A 51 21.87 -22.47 -12.81
CA ASP A 51 20.98 -23.07 -13.80
C ASP A 51 20.98 -24.62 -13.79
N GLU A 52 21.20 -25.24 -12.62
CA GLU A 52 21.23 -26.70 -12.43
C GLU A 52 19.84 -27.25 -12.03
N ASP A 53 18.92 -27.29 -13.00
CA ASP A 53 17.51 -27.63 -12.79
C ASP A 53 17.25 -29.02 -12.17
N ALA A 54 18.15 -29.98 -12.41
CA ALA A 54 18.00 -31.35 -11.90
C ALA A 54 18.17 -31.39 -10.37
N GLU A 55 19.20 -30.73 -9.86
CA GLU A 55 19.52 -30.58 -8.45
C GLU A 55 18.43 -29.76 -7.75
N VAL A 56 17.93 -28.70 -8.39
CA VAL A 56 16.80 -27.89 -7.89
C VAL A 56 15.56 -28.76 -7.67
N ALA A 57 15.21 -29.63 -8.63
CA ALA A 57 14.07 -30.52 -8.51
C ALA A 57 14.22 -31.53 -7.37
N VAL A 58 15.42 -32.11 -7.21
CA VAL A 58 15.73 -33.05 -6.13
C VAL A 58 15.62 -32.36 -4.76
N LEU A 59 16.16 -31.16 -4.61
CA LEU A 59 16.14 -30.41 -3.36
C LEU A 59 14.72 -29.96 -2.97
N ARG A 60 13.90 -29.53 -3.94
CA ARG A 60 12.48 -29.20 -3.69
C ARG A 60 11.69 -30.41 -3.19
N LYS A 61 11.89 -31.58 -3.80
CA LYS A 61 11.28 -32.83 -3.34
C LYS A 61 11.70 -33.15 -1.90
N LYS A 62 13.01 -33.08 -1.61
CA LYS A 62 13.53 -33.37 -0.27
C LYS A 62 13.01 -32.40 0.79
N LEU A 63 12.89 -31.13 0.45
CA LEU A 63 12.28 -30.11 1.31
C LEU A 63 10.82 -30.44 1.61
N ALA A 64 10.03 -30.82 0.60
CA ALA A 64 8.63 -31.21 0.79
C ALA A 64 8.48 -32.42 1.72
N GLU A 65 9.32 -33.46 1.56
CA GLU A 65 9.37 -34.61 2.46
C GLU A 65 9.64 -34.19 3.92
N LEU A 66 10.57 -33.27 4.14
CA LEU A 66 10.91 -32.80 5.48
C LEU A 66 9.80 -31.98 6.14
N TYR A 67 9.12 -31.10 5.39
CA TYR A 67 7.97 -30.35 5.94
C TYR A 67 6.82 -31.27 6.37
N LEU A 68 6.55 -32.31 5.59
CA LEU A 68 5.54 -33.31 5.93
C LEU A 68 5.91 -34.08 7.20
N ARG A 69 7.18 -34.42 7.36
CA ARG A 69 7.68 -35.19 8.51
C ARG A 69 7.71 -34.37 9.80
N ASN A 70 7.92 -33.05 9.73
CA ASN A 70 8.15 -32.19 10.90
C ASN A 70 6.89 -31.43 11.40
N ASN A 71 5.69 -31.71 10.87
CA ASN A 71 4.41 -31.08 11.28
C ASN A 71 4.42 -29.53 11.31
N ILE A 72 5.25 -28.91 10.47
CA ILE A 72 5.35 -27.44 10.37
C ILE A 72 4.04 -26.89 9.78
N PRO A 73 3.47 -25.80 10.36
CA PRO A 73 2.15 -25.30 9.96
C PRO A 73 2.06 -24.98 8.47
N LYS A 74 0.94 -25.38 7.84
CA LYS A 74 0.62 -25.27 6.40
C LYS A 74 0.94 -23.93 5.72
N ASN A 75 1.02 -22.85 6.47
CA ASN A 75 1.30 -21.51 5.92
C ASN A 75 2.75 -21.32 5.46
N GLU A 76 3.73 -22.08 5.99
CA GLU A 76 5.10 -22.08 5.44
C GLU A 76 5.27 -23.01 4.25
N ILE A 77 4.50 -24.10 4.21
CA ILE A 77 4.40 -25.02 3.06
C ILE A 77 3.87 -24.27 1.83
N LEU A 78 2.91 -23.36 2.03
CA LEU A 78 2.24 -22.60 0.97
C LEU A 78 3.14 -21.58 0.25
N ASN A 79 4.23 -21.13 0.87
CA ASN A 79 5.19 -20.21 0.24
C ASN A 79 6.22 -20.95 -0.64
N HIS A 80 6.44 -22.25 -0.41
CA HIS A 80 7.35 -23.07 -1.21
C HIS A 80 6.62 -23.93 -2.25
N GLU A 81 5.37 -24.32 -2.02
CA GLU A 81 4.51 -24.89 -3.08
C GLU A 81 4.32 -23.91 -4.24
N LYS A 82 4.31 -22.59 -3.98
CA LYS A 82 4.26 -21.55 -5.01
C LYS A 82 5.52 -21.46 -5.90
N LEU A 83 6.65 -22.03 -5.46
CA LEU A 83 7.88 -22.15 -6.26
C LEU A 83 8.04 -23.56 -6.87
N SER A 84 7.38 -24.60 -6.33
CA SER A 84 7.45 -25.99 -6.80
C SER A 84 6.32 -26.41 -7.76
N LEU A 85 5.22 -25.66 -7.90
CA LEU A 85 4.08 -26.08 -8.72
C LEU A 85 4.22 -25.84 -10.23
N ASN A 86 5.41 -25.42 -10.70
CA ASN A 86 5.79 -25.52 -12.12
C ASN A 86 6.38 -26.89 -12.50
N SER A 87 6.38 -27.89 -11.60
CA SER A 87 6.71 -29.26 -11.98
C SER A 87 5.73 -30.28 -11.39
N SER A 88 4.70 -30.54 -12.19
CA SER A 88 4.10 -31.85 -12.45
C SER A 88 3.18 -32.50 -11.41
N SER A 89 1.93 -32.70 -11.82
CA SER A 89 1.14 -33.89 -11.49
C SER A 89 1.84 -35.13 -12.03
N ILE A 90 2.57 -35.83 -11.16
CA ILE A 90 3.12 -37.17 -11.39
C ILE A 90 2.10 -38.18 -10.84
N SER A 91 1.52 -38.97 -11.74
CA SER A 91 0.66 -40.11 -11.44
C SER A 91 1.34 -41.12 -10.51
N ASN A 92 0.56 -41.79 -9.66
CA ASN A 92 0.97 -42.83 -8.72
C ASN A 92 1.77 -43.99 -9.37
N ASP A 93 1.65 -44.20 -10.69
CA ASP A 93 2.46 -45.20 -11.42
C ASP A 93 3.91 -44.76 -11.65
N ARG A 94 4.18 -43.45 -11.61
CA ARG A 94 5.52 -42.86 -11.76
C ARG A 94 6.22 -42.67 -10.40
N MET A 95 5.48 -42.75 -9.27
CA MET A 95 6.06 -42.88 -7.92
C MET A 95 6.86 -44.18 -7.75
N LYS A 96 6.35 -45.33 -8.23
CA LYS A 96 7.08 -46.61 -8.18
C LYS A 96 8.34 -46.65 -9.06
N LEU A 97 8.39 -45.82 -10.11
CA LEU A 97 9.56 -45.70 -10.99
C LEU A 97 10.59 -44.68 -10.46
N GLN A 98 10.18 -43.73 -9.62
CA GLN A 98 11.04 -42.73 -8.99
C GLN A 98 11.57 -43.16 -7.62
N GLU A 99 10.84 -43.96 -6.84
CA GLU A 99 11.38 -44.63 -5.64
C GLU A 99 12.59 -45.51 -6.00
N ASN A 100 12.51 -46.28 -7.09
CA ASN A 100 13.63 -47.07 -7.62
C ASN A 100 14.85 -46.24 -8.07
N LYS A 101 14.70 -44.93 -8.35
CA LYS A 101 15.82 -44.03 -8.69
C LYS A 101 16.44 -43.38 -7.46
N VAL A 102 15.64 -43.10 -6.42
CA VAL A 102 16.12 -42.58 -5.13
C VAL A 102 16.93 -43.65 -4.39
N ASP A 103 16.46 -44.89 -4.37
CA ASP A 103 17.21 -46.05 -3.83
C ASP A 103 18.53 -46.30 -4.57
N ASN A 104 18.61 -45.90 -5.84
CA ASN A 104 19.83 -46.06 -6.65
C ASN A 104 20.84 -44.92 -6.38
N LEU A 105 20.35 -43.70 -6.11
CA LEU A 105 21.21 -42.58 -5.68
C LEU A 105 21.76 -42.82 -4.27
N GLU A 106 20.96 -43.35 -3.35
CA GLU A 106 21.41 -43.71 -2.00
C GLU A 106 22.49 -44.80 -2.06
N LYS A 107 22.36 -45.79 -2.96
CA LYS A 107 23.40 -46.80 -3.23
C LYS A 107 24.66 -46.23 -3.90
N ILE A 108 24.54 -45.24 -4.79
CA ILE A 108 25.70 -44.57 -5.42
C ILE A 108 26.45 -43.74 -4.38
N TYR A 109 25.74 -43.07 -3.46
CA TYR A 109 26.34 -42.28 -2.38
C TYR A 109 26.91 -43.15 -1.24
N GLU A 110 26.31 -44.29 -0.91
CA GLU A 110 26.90 -45.29 -0.02
C GLU A 110 28.17 -45.94 -0.62
N LYS A 111 28.26 -46.00 -1.95
CA LYS A 111 29.45 -46.51 -2.63
C LYS A 111 30.59 -45.49 -2.63
N SER A 112 30.30 -44.20 -2.85
CA SER A 112 31.31 -43.13 -2.77
C SER A 112 31.79 -42.83 -1.34
N THR A 113 30.95 -43.04 -0.32
CA THR A 113 31.35 -42.98 1.10
C THR A 113 32.13 -44.21 1.58
N LYS A 114 32.00 -45.36 0.90
CA LYS A 114 32.86 -46.54 1.14
C LYS A 114 34.20 -46.45 0.41
N GLU A 115 34.25 -45.77 -0.74
CA GLU A 115 35.48 -45.54 -1.53
C GLU A 115 36.33 -44.36 -1.00
N SER A 116 35.83 -43.55 -0.06
CA SER A 116 36.57 -42.44 0.58
C SER A 116 37.12 -42.77 1.98
N ASN A 117 37.03 -44.03 2.42
CA ASN A 117 37.70 -44.54 3.62
C ASN A 117 39.16 -44.98 3.36
N GLU A 118 39.87 -44.30 2.47
CA GLU A 118 41.33 -44.26 2.50
C GLU A 118 41.76 -43.00 3.25
N ILE A 119 42.25 -43.24 4.48
CA ILE A 119 42.53 -42.30 5.55
C ILE A 119 43.41 -41.11 5.09
N PRO A 120 42.96 -39.87 5.32
CA PRO A 120 43.84 -38.75 5.63
C PRO A 120 43.66 -38.32 7.09
N ASN A 121 44.79 -38.36 7.80
CA ASN A 121 45.16 -37.63 9.02
C ASN A 121 44.04 -37.03 9.91
N GLN A 122 43.82 -37.65 11.09
CA GLN A 122 42.73 -37.40 12.05
C GLN A 122 42.70 -36.02 12.75
N ASN A 123 43.58 -35.08 12.41
CA ASN A 123 43.66 -33.78 13.09
C ASN A 123 42.92 -32.63 12.37
N GLU A 124 42.54 -32.77 11.10
CA GLU A 124 41.74 -31.74 10.39
C GLU A 124 40.21 -31.95 10.54
N VAL A 125 39.76 -33.21 10.69
CA VAL A 125 38.33 -33.57 10.80
C VAL A 125 37.67 -33.10 12.11
N ILE A 126 38.46 -32.85 13.17
CA ILE A 126 37.94 -32.36 14.46
C ILE A 126 37.58 -30.86 14.39
N ASN A 127 38.24 -30.08 13.53
CA ASN A 127 37.95 -28.65 13.37
C ASN A 127 36.72 -28.38 12.48
N GLU A 128 36.51 -29.20 11.45
CA GLU A 128 35.34 -29.07 10.57
C GLU A 128 34.03 -29.46 11.28
N ASN A 129 34.07 -30.49 12.14
CA ASN A 129 32.90 -30.91 12.92
C ASN A 129 32.46 -29.88 13.99
N ASN A 130 33.40 -29.12 14.58
CA ASN A 130 33.05 -28.05 15.53
C ASN A 130 32.41 -26.84 14.84
N THR A 131 32.88 -26.49 13.64
CA THR A 131 32.34 -25.38 12.84
C THR A 131 30.88 -25.65 12.42
N TYR A 132 30.58 -26.92 12.15
CA TYR A 132 29.24 -27.37 11.79
C TYR A 132 28.22 -27.38 12.95
N ILE A 133 28.67 -27.72 14.17
CA ILE A 133 27.81 -27.67 15.36
C ILE A 133 27.45 -26.22 15.73
N GLU A 134 28.34 -25.26 15.47
CA GLU A 134 28.07 -23.83 15.68
C GLU A 134 27.11 -23.24 14.64
N SER A 135 27.28 -23.55 13.34
CA SER A 135 26.34 -23.10 12.29
C SER A 135 24.92 -23.64 12.52
N SER A 136 24.84 -24.88 12.99
CA SER A 136 23.64 -25.56 13.40
C SER A 136 22.90 -24.81 14.53
N LYS A 137 23.57 -24.45 15.64
CA LYS A 137 22.95 -23.69 16.75
C LYS A 137 22.45 -22.30 16.36
N VAL A 138 23.12 -21.62 15.42
CA VAL A 138 22.70 -20.31 14.91
C VAL A 138 21.38 -20.41 14.14
N ILE A 139 21.13 -21.53 13.46
CA ILE A 139 19.90 -21.73 12.70
C ILE A 139 18.68 -21.95 13.62
N ASP A 140 18.76 -22.81 14.63
CA ASP A 140 17.62 -23.01 15.55
C ASP A 140 17.20 -21.71 16.22
N ASN A 141 18.18 -20.94 16.70
CA ASN A 141 17.95 -19.65 17.37
C ASN A 141 17.24 -18.62 16.51
N LYS A 142 17.33 -18.72 15.18
CA LYS A 142 16.60 -17.80 14.28
C LYS A 142 15.16 -18.27 14.01
N TYR A 143 14.86 -19.58 14.06
CA TYR A 143 13.49 -20.07 13.83
C TYR A 143 12.59 -19.88 15.03
N THR A 144 13.11 -20.13 16.22
CA THR A 144 12.38 -19.87 17.47
C THR A 144 11.95 -18.40 17.53
N ARG A 145 12.85 -17.48 17.14
CA ARG A 145 12.54 -16.05 17.01
C ARG A 145 11.42 -15.74 16.01
N GLU A 146 11.44 -16.33 14.80
CA GLU A 146 10.40 -16.06 13.79
C GLU A 146 8.99 -16.51 14.25
N PHE A 147 8.89 -17.61 14.99
CA PHE A 147 7.61 -18.09 15.53
C PHE A 147 7.14 -17.23 16.71
N GLU A 148 8.05 -16.86 17.61
CA GLU A 148 7.80 -15.93 18.72
C GLU A 148 7.33 -14.56 18.21
N ASP A 149 7.99 -14.03 17.18
CA ASP A 149 7.65 -12.78 16.51
C ASP A 149 6.22 -12.78 15.96
N LYS A 150 5.80 -13.89 15.34
CA LYS A 150 4.45 -14.03 14.78
C LYS A 150 3.38 -14.11 15.87
N SER A 151 3.64 -14.87 16.93
CA SER A 151 2.71 -14.97 18.07
C SER A 151 2.56 -13.61 18.77
N LEU A 152 3.65 -12.87 18.92
CA LEU A 152 3.63 -11.52 19.44
C LEU A 152 2.82 -10.57 18.55
N GLN A 153 3.01 -10.64 17.23
CA GLN A 153 2.28 -9.81 16.28
C GLN A 153 0.77 -10.02 16.38
N ASP A 154 0.30 -11.27 16.47
CA ASP A 154 -1.12 -11.60 16.64
C ASP A 154 -1.68 -11.08 17.98
N LYS A 155 -0.87 -11.10 19.05
CA LYS A 155 -1.24 -10.53 20.36
C LYS A 155 -1.41 -9.01 20.27
N ILE A 156 -0.47 -8.32 19.64
CA ILE A 156 -0.52 -6.86 19.46
C ILE A 156 -1.75 -6.47 18.64
N ILE A 157 -2.07 -7.18 17.56
CA ILE A 157 -3.26 -6.90 16.74
C ILE A 157 -4.54 -6.93 17.59
N LYS A 158 -4.72 -7.95 18.43
CA LYS A 158 -5.90 -8.05 19.30
C LYS A 158 -6.01 -6.91 20.31
N MET A 159 -4.88 -6.49 20.88
CA MET A 159 -4.84 -5.35 21.82
C MET A 159 -5.20 -4.03 21.11
N VAL A 160 -4.73 -3.84 19.87
CA VAL A 160 -5.10 -2.66 19.07
C VAL A 160 -6.60 -2.67 18.75
N ASP A 161 -7.15 -3.81 18.32
CA ASP A 161 -8.59 -3.93 18.02
C ASP A 161 -9.45 -3.59 19.25
N GLU A 162 -9.02 -4.02 20.44
CA GLU A 162 -9.69 -3.71 21.72
C GLU A 162 -9.64 -2.20 22.05
N ALA A 163 -8.46 -1.59 21.94
CA ALA A 163 -8.27 -0.15 22.15
C ALA A 163 -9.11 0.71 21.19
N GLU A 164 -9.16 0.33 19.91
CA GLU A 164 -9.96 1.01 18.89
C GLU A 164 -11.46 0.87 19.15
N LYS A 165 -11.91 -0.33 19.53
CA LYS A 165 -13.31 -0.58 19.89
C LYS A 165 -13.75 0.28 21.07
N LEU A 166 -12.98 0.31 22.16
CA LEU A 166 -13.27 1.14 23.34
C LEU A 166 -13.37 2.62 22.98
N THR A 167 -12.41 3.12 22.20
CA THR A 167 -12.38 4.52 21.75
C THR A 167 -13.62 4.87 20.95
N ARG A 168 -14.00 4.01 19.99
CA ARG A 168 -15.14 4.24 19.10
C ARG A 168 -16.47 4.23 19.85
N GLU A 169 -16.68 3.26 20.73
CA GLU A 169 -17.89 3.17 21.54
C GLU A 169 -18.05 4.40 22.44
N TYR A 170 -16.96 4.85 23.07
CA TYR A 170 -16.97 6.05 23.88
C TYR A 170 -17.25 7.32 23.07
N GLU A 171 -16.64 7.50 21.90
CA GLU A 171 -16.85 8.70 21.07
C GLU A 171 -18.31 8.81 20.59
N VAL A 172 -18.94 7.69 20.24
CA VAL A 172 -20.37 7.66 19.87
C VAL A 172 -21.24 8.08 21.04
N GLU A 173 -21.01 7.51 22.22
CA GLU A 173 -21.80 7.82 23.40
C GLU A 173 -21.57 9.24 23.90
N ARG A 174 -20.31 9.72 23.93
CA ARG A 174 -19.97 11.11 24.27
C ARG A 174 -20.73 12.09 23.39
N ASN A 175 -20.80 11.83 22.08
CA ASN A 175 -21.52 12.69 21.14
C ASN A 175 -23.05 12.66 21.33
N GLN A 176 -23.62 11.52 21.73
CA GLN A 176 -25.04 11.44 22.09
C GLN A 176 -25.33 12.20 23.39
N VAL A 177 -24.45 12.06 24.36
CA VAL A 177 -24.58 12.70 25.67
C VAL A 177 -24.44 14.21 25.59
N LEU A 178 -23.52 14.73 24.77
CA LEU A 178 -23.39 16.18 24.52
C LEU A 178 -24.67 16.79 23.90
N LYS A 179 -25.51 15.99 23.23
CA LYS A 179 -26.82 16.43 22.74
C LYS A 179 -27.89 16.43 23.83
N ASN A 180 -27.78 15.50 24.79
CA ASN A 180 -28.79 15.27 25.83
C ASN A 180 -28.47 15.96 27.17
N GLY A 181 -27.25 16.48 27.36
CA GLY A 181 -26.88 17.38 28.46
C GLY A 181 -26.42 16.74 29.78
N SER A 182 -25.85 15.52 29.77
CA SER A 182 -25.47 14.82 31.01
C SER A 182 -24.29 13.83 30.86
N LEU A 183 -23.03 14.29 31.01
CA LEU A 183 -21.81 13.44 30.99
C LEU A 183 -21.63 12.56 32.25
N ASN A 184 -22.44 11.52 32.40
CA ASN A 184 -22.32 10.58 33.52
C ASN A 184 -21.38 9.38 33.27
N LYS A 185 -20.96 9.13 32.02
CA LYS A 185 -20.08 8.00 31.72
C LYS A 185 -18.62 8.34 32.01
N GLU A 186 -17.87 7.41 32.57
CA GLU A 186 -16.43 7.55 32.80
C GLU A 186 -15.65 7.62 31.48
N CYS A 187 -14.54 8.36 31.50
CA CYS A 187 -13.67 8.53 30.34
C CYS A 187 -12.87 7.23 30.10
N VAL A 188 -12.91 6.67 28.88
CA VAL A 188 -12.21 5.41 28.56
C VAL A 188 -10.76 5.62 28.12
N TYR A 189 -10.36 6.84 27.75
CA TYR A 189 -9.00 7.11 27.27
C TYR A 189 -7.89 6.64 28.22
N PRO A 190 -8.02 6.71 29.57
CA PRO A 190 -7.01 6.15 30.48
C PRO A 190 -6.81 4.63 30.34
N GLN A 191 -7.87 3.88 29.97
CA GLN A 191 -7.76 2.43 29.73
C GLN A 191 -7.08 2.16 28.39
N VAL A 192 -7.44 2.93 27.36
CA VAL A 192 -6.83 2.85 26.02
C VAL A 192 -5.34 3.19 26.06
N ILE A 193 -4.94 4.20 26.84
CA ILE A 193 -3.54 4.57 27.04
C ILE A 193 -2.75 3.39 27.63
N LYS A 194 -3.28 2.73 28.67
CA LYS A 194 -2.64 1.55 29.28
C LYS A 194 -2.43 0.41 28.28
N ILE A 195 -3.42 0.14 27.42
CA ILE A 195 -3.30 -0.89 26.37
C ILE A 195 -2.14 -0.55 25.42
N TYR A 196 -2.02 0.71 24.99
CA TYR A 196 -0.92 1.12 24.12
C TYR A 196 0.44 1.15 24.84
N GLU A 197 0.51 1.50 26.12
CA GLU A 197 1.73 1.41 26.94
C GLU A 197 2.22 -0.04 27.08
N GLU A 198 1.30 -1.00 27.25
CA GLU A 198 1.62 -2.43 27.27
C GLU A 198 2.14 -2.91 25.90
N ILE A 199 1.53 -2.48 24.80
CA ILE A 199 2.02 -2.77 23.44
C ILE A 199 3.45 -2.20 23.26
N ILE A 200 3.70 -0.96 23.67
CA ILE A 200 5.02 -0.33 23.59
C ILE A 200 6.05 -1.13 24.38
N SER A 201 5.70 -1.58 25.60
CA SER A 201 6.59 -2.37 26.44
C SER A 201 6.96 -3.70 25.76
N LEU A 202 5.97 -4.41 25.23
CA LEU A 202 6.18 -5.66 24.49
C LEU A 202 7.07 -5.48 23.24
N LEU A 203 6.89 -4.38 22.50
CA LEU A 203 7.67 -4.07 21.31
C LEU A 203 9.13 -3.71 21.66
N LEU A 204 9.36 -2.98 22.75
CA LEU A 204 10.71 -2.63 23.20
C LEU A 204 11.45 -3.86 23.74
N GLU A 205 10.76 -4.75 24.45
CA GLU A 205 11.33 -6.03 24.90
C GLU A 205 11.81 -6.90 23.73
N HIS A 206 11.15 -6.82 22.57
CA HIS A 206 11.54 -7.51 21.33
C HIS A 206 12.50 -6.71 20.43
N GLY A 207 12.88 -5.48 20.80
CA GLY A 207 13.76 -4.63 20.01
C GLY A 207 13.13 -4.03 18.74
N TRP A 208 11.80 -3.93 18.69
CA TRP A 208 11.05 -3.34 17.57
C TRP A 208 10.82 -1.84 17.76
N ASP A 209 11.91 -1.08 17.88
CA ASP A 209 11.88 0.35 18.25
C ASP A 209 11.04 1.23 17.31
N LYS A 210 11.06 0.93 16.00
CA LYS A 210 10.32 1.70 14.99
C LYS A 210 8.81 1.55 15.19
N GLN A 211 8.34 0.33 15.45
CA GLN A 211 6.94 0.04 15.72
C GLN A 211 6.52 0.65 17.06
N ALA A 212 7.36 0.54 18.10
CA ALA A 212 7.11 1.18 19.39
C ALA A 212 6.93 2.70 19.26
N ALA A 213 7.72 3.37 18.40
CA ALA A 213 7.58 4.79 18.14
C ALA A 213 6.22 5.17 17.52
N ILE A 214 5.66 4.31 16.66
CA ILE A 214 4.31 4.50 16.09
C ILE A 214 3.26 4.46 17.21
N TYR A 215 3.31 3.48 18.11
CA TYR A 215 2.34 3.40 19.20
C TYR A 215 2.52 4.51 20.26
N ARG A 216 3.74 5.01 20.49
CA ARG A 216 3.93 6.22 21.31
C ARG A 216 3.17 7.43 20.77
N SER A 217 3.14 7.60 19.44
CA SER A 217 2.34 8.67 18.84
C SER A 217 0.84 8.49 19.10
N GLN A 218 0.35 7.25 19.14
CA GLN A 218 -1.04 6.95 19.49
C GLN A 218 -1.36 7.25 20.96
N VAL A 219 -0.42 6.98 21.88
CA VAL A 219 -0.54 7.40 23.29
C VAL A 219 -0.69 8.92 23.38
N ASN A 220 0.17 9.69 22.72
CA ASN A 220 0.10 11.15 22.73
C ASN A 220 -1.26 11.67 22.21
N ILE A 221 -1.80 11.06 21.14
CA ILE A 221 -3.13 11.41 20.62
C ILE A 221 -4.23 11.11 21.66
N CYS A 222 -4.13 9.97 22.37
CA CYS A 222 -5.09 9.62 23.42
C CYS A 222 -4.99 10.54 24.65
N GLU A 223 -3.78 10.96 25.02
CA GLU A 223 -3.56 11.95 26.09
C GLU A 223 -4.14 13.32 25.74
N GLU A 224 -3.98 13.77 24.49
CA GLU A 224 -4.59 15.01 24.02
C GLU A 224 -6.12 14.94 24.10
N LYS A 225 -6.71 13.83 23.63
CA LYS A 225 -8.16 13.59 23.71
C LYS A 225 -8.66 13.52 25.16
N LEU A 226 -7.89 12.91 26.07
CA LEU A 226 -8.19 12.89 27.50
C LEU A 226 -8.18 14.31 28.10
N SER A 227 -7.18 15.12 27.77
CA SER A 227 -7.11 16.52 28.22
C SER A 227 -8.30 17.35 27.72
N GLN A 228 -8.71 17.15 26.46
CA GLN A 228 -9.90 17.78 25.89
C GLN A 228 -11.17 17.34 26.62
N ASP A 229 -11.32 16.04 26.92
CA ASP A 229 -12.46 15.49 27.65
C ASP A 229 -12.57 16.06 29.07
N MET A 230 -11.44 16.17 29.79
CA MET A 230 -11.38 16.78 31.11
C MET A 230 -11.84 18.25 31.09
N LYS A 231 -11.38 19.03 30.10
CA LYS A 231 -11.82 20.44 29.93
C LYS A 231 -13.32 20.54 29.68
N ILE A 232 -13.89 19.64 28.87
CA ILE A 232 -15.34 19.61 28.62
C ILE A 232 -16.09 19.31 29.92
N ARG A 233 -15.65 18.33 30.72
CA ARG A 233 -16.26 17.99 32.01
C ARG A 233 -16.18 19.14 33.01
N GLU A 234 -15.06 19.85 33.06
CA GLU A 234 -14.90 21.04 33.91
C GLU A 234 -15.89 22.15 33.51
N ILE A 235 -16.04 22.40 32.21
CA ILE A 235 -17.02 23.38 31.69
C ILE A 235 -18.45 22.97 32.05
N GLU A 236 -18.81 21.68 31.93
CA GLU A 236 -20.13 21.20 32.32
C GLU A 236 -20.38 21.30 33.83
N ALA A 237 -19.38 20.99 34.66
CA ALA A 237 -19.46 21.15 36.11
C ALA A 237 -19.66 22.62 36.50
N LEU A 238 -18.92 23.55 35.87
CA LEU A 238 -19.09 24.99 36.09
C LEU A 238 -20.47 25.48 35.64
N LYS A 239 -21.00 24.98 34.51
CA LYS A 239 -22.37 25.28 34.07
C LYS A 239 -23.40 24.78 35.07
N ALA A 240 -23.25 23.55 35.56
CA ALA A 240 -24.14 22.98 36.58
C ALA A 240 -24.09 23.79 37.89
N GLN A 241 -22.89 24.20 38.32
CA GLN A 241 -22.72 25.04 39.50
C GLN A 241 -23.38 26.42 39.31
N LYS A 242 -23.14 27.10 38.20
CA LYS A 242 -23.77 28.40 37.90
C LYS A 242 -25.30 28.31 37.84
N ASN A 243 -25.82 27.24 37.24
CA ASN A 243 -27.27 27.01 37.22
C ASN A 243 -27.83 26.81 38.63
N LYS A 244 -27.12 26.06 39.49
CA LYS A 244 -27.52 25.87 40.89
C LYS A 244 -27.46 27.18 41.68
N GLU A 245 -26.40 27.97 41.52
CA GLU A 245 -26.27 29.30 42.15
C GLU A 245 -27.37 30.26 41.69
N PHE A 246 -27.74 30.20 40.41
CA PHE A 246 -28.85 30.98 39.86
C PHE A 246 -30.21 30.53 40.43
N GLU A 247 -30.46 29.23 40.53
CA GLU A 247 -31.67 28.69 41.18
C GLU A 247 -31.74 29.06 42.67
N ASP A 248 -30.62 28.99 43.39
CA ASP A 248 -30.55 29.37 44.80
C ASP A 248 -30.72 30.88 44.98
N SER A 249 -30.21 31.69 44.04
CA SER A 249 -30.45 33.14 44.00
C SER A 249 -31.92 33.47 43.72
N LEU A 250 -32.58 32.72 42.83
CA LEU A 250 -34.02 32.85 42.57
C LEU A 250 -34.86 32.45 43.80
N LYS A 251 -34.43 31.43 44.57
CA LYS A 251 -35.10 31.06 45.83
C LYS A 251 -34.92 32.11 46.92
N ASN A 252 -33.72 32.70 47.02
CA ASN A 252 -33.40 33.71 48.04
C ASN A 252 -33.94 35.11 47.70
N ASN A 253 -34.23 35.43 46.43
CA ASN A 253 -34.75 36.73 46.00
C ASN A 253 -36.28 36.85 45.99
N LYS A 254 -37.03 35.91 46.60
CA LYS A 254 -38.46 36.13 46.86
C LYS A 254 -38.75 37.27 47.86
N GLU A 255 -37.73 37.88 48.46
CA GLU A 255 -37.91 38.97 49.46
C GLU A 255 -37.06 40.24 49.23
N LYS A 256 -36.36 40.40 48.11
CA LYS A 256 -35.66 41.68 47.83
C LYS A 256 -35.94 42.17 46.42
N THR A 257 -36.58 43.34 46.36
CA THR A 257 -36.73 44.20 45.19
C THR A 257 -35.38 44.35 44.49
N ILE A 258 -35.24 43.68 43.35
CA ILE A 258 -34.05 43.73 42.51
C ILE A 258 -34.00 45.11 41.85
N ASP A 259 -32.87 45.77 42.04
CA ASP A 259 -32.51 47.07 41.46
C ASP A 259 -32.54 46.98 39.92
N GLU A 260 -33.56 47.58 39.29
CA GLU A 260 -33.87 47.48 37.84
C GLU A 260 -32.68 47.84 36.92
N GLU A 261 -31.74 48.64 37.43
CA GLU A 261 -30.55 49.09 36.70
C GLU A 261 -29.54 47.96 36.43
N LYS A 262 -29.45 46.95 37.30
CA LYS A 262 -28.57 45.78 37.08
C LYS A 262 -29.15 44.81 36.06
N VAL A 263 -30.47 44.69 35.99
CA VAL A 263 -31.15 43.84 35.00
C VAL A 263 -30.95 44.39 33.59
N LYS A 264 -31.09 45.70 33.40
CA LYS A 264 -30.84 46.35 32.10
C LYS A 264 -29.41 46.14 31.59
N LYS A 265 -28.39 46.24 32.46
CA LYS A 265 -26.99 45.98 32.07
C LYS A 265 -26.76 44.53 31.63
N ILE A 266 -27.44 43.57 32.27
CA ILE A 266 -27.35 42.16 31.90
C ILE A 266 -28.04 41.91 30.54
N GLU A 267 -29.22 42.48 30.32
CA GLU A 267 -29.93 42.38 29.04
C GLU A 267 -29.11 42.98 27.88
N GLU A 268 -28.50 44.15 28.09
CA GLU A 268 -27.60 44.78 27.11
C GLU A 268 -26.37 43.93 26.80
N GLN A 269 -25.78 43.25 27.80
CA GLN A 269 -24.68 42.33 27.58
C GLN A 269 -25.10 41.12 26.75
N TYR A 270 -26.23 40.48 27.07
CA TYR A 270 -26.75 39.36 26.30
C TYR A 270 -27.07 39.73 24.85
N LEU A 271 -27.58 40.94 24.61
CA LEU A 271 -27.86 41.42 23.26
C LEU A 271 -26.56 41.59 22.47
N LYS A 272 -25.53 42.21 23.07
CA LYS A 272 -24.20 42.35 22.45
C LYS A 272 -23.56 41.00 22.15
N GLU A 273 -23.60 40.05 23.08
CA GLU A 273 -23.07 38.69 22.86
C GLU A 273 -23.80 37.96 21.72
N ALA A 274 -25.12 38.11 21.63
CA ALA A 274 -25.90 37.52 20.55
C ALA A 274 -25.57 38.17 19.19
N GLU A 275 -25.35 39.47 19.14
CA GLU A 275 -24.93 40.20 17.93
C GLU A 275 -23.51 39.82 17.50
N ASP A 276 -22.58 39.67 18.43
CA ASP A 276 -21.22 39.22 18.17
C ASP A 276 -21.18 37.79 17.63
N LYS A 277 -22.01 36.90 18.19
CA LYS A 277 -22.14 35.53 17.70
C LYS A 277 -22.74 35.47 16.29
N ARG A 278 -23.75 36.30 16.00
CA ARG A 278 -24.30 36.42 14.63
C ARG A 278 -23.27 36.94 13.65
N PHE A 279 -22.46 37.91 14.07
CA PHE A 279 -21.38 38.46 13.25
C PHE A 279 -20.28 37.44 12.98
N GLN A 280 -19.84 36.69 13.99
CA GLN A 280 -18.89 35.58 13.83
C GLN A 280 -19.39 34.53 12.83
N ASN A 281 -20.67 34.14 12.93
CA ASN A 281 -21.27 33.20 11.98
C ASN A 281 -21.27 33.76 10.55
N SER A 282 -21.58 35.05 10.37
CA SER A 282 -21.55 35.70 9.06
C SER A 282 -20.14 35.72 8.45
N ILE A 283 -19.11 35.96 9.27
CA ILE A 283 -17.71 35.85 8.82
C ILE A 283 -17.39 34.42 8.40
N ALA A 284 -17.75 33.42 9.24
CA ALA A 284 -17.48 32.02 8.95
C ALA A 284 -18.13 31.55 7.64
N GLU A 285 -19.36 31.98 7.35
CA GLU A 285 -20.06 31.69 6.10
C GLU A 285 -19.33 32.29 4.88
N LYS A 286 -18.92 33.57 4.97
CA LYS A 286 -18.17 34.22 3.89
C LYS A 286 -16.82 33.56 3.62
N VAL A 287 -16.11 33.14 4.67
CA VAL A 287 -14.84 32.39 4.54
C VAL A 287 -15.09 31.07 3.82
N ALA A 288 -16.12 30.32 4.23
CA ALA A 288 -16.46 29.04 3.60
C ALA A 288 -16.82 29.21 2.12
N GLU A 289 -17.56 30.26 1.77
CA GLU A 289 -17.88 30.61 0.38
C GLU A 289 -16.62 30.92 -0.44
N ALA A 290 -15.73 31.78 0.08
CA ALA A 290 -14.48 32.14 -0.57
C ALA A 290 -13.57 30.91 -0.81
N GLU A 291 -13.44 30.03 0.18
CA GLU A 291 -12.66 28.79 0.07
C GLU A 291 -13.27 27.78 -0.90
N LYS A 292 -14.61 27.67 -0.94
CA LYS A 292 -15.30 26.84 -1.93
C LYS A 292 -15.02 27.34 -3.34
N MET A 293 -15.14 28.65 -3.58
CA MET A 293 -14.87 29.27 -4.87
C MET A 293 -13.41 29.04 -5.34
N ALA A 294 -12.45 29.21 -4.42
CA ALA A 294 -11.04 28.95 -4.71
C ALA A 294 -10.78 27.50 -5.13
N ARG A 295 -11.37 26.52 -4.40
CA ARG A 295 -11.22 25.09 -4.71
C ARG A 295 -11.85 24.72 -6.05
N GLU A 296 -13.06 25.19 -6.32
CA GLU A 296 -13.74 24.93 -7.59
C GLU A 296 -12.95 25.50 -8.78
N TYR A 297 -12.40 26.70 -8.62
CA TYR A 297 -11.53 27.29 -9.63
C TYR A 297 -10.26 26.47 -9.86
N GLU A 298 -9.59 26.00 -8.81
CA GLU A 298 -8.38 25.19 -8.94
C GLU A 298 -8.63 23.88 -9.71
N ILE A 299 -9.78 23.24 -9.49
CA ILE A 299 -10.19 22.03 -10.23
C ILE A 299 -10.43 22.37 -11.70
N LYS A 300 -11.18 23.46 -11.98
CA LYS A 300 -11.46 23.91 -13.36
C LYS A 300 -10.17 24.30 -14.08
N ARG A 301 -9.26 25.02 -13.41
CA ARG A 301 -7.95 25.41 -13.96
C ARG A 301 -7.11 24.21 -14.34
N LYS A 302 -6.98 23.21 -13.46
CA LYS A 302 -6.23 21.97 -13.78
C LYS A 302 -6.79 21.26 -15.00
N LYS A 303 -8.12 21.19 -15.12
CA LYS A 303 -8.78 20.62 -16.30
C LYS A 303 -8.54 21.47 -17.55
N ALA A 304 -8.63 22.79 -17.46
CA ALA A 304 -8.43 23.70 -18.59
C ALA A 304 -6.99 23.61 -19.14
N ILE A 305 -5.99 23.53 -18.26
CA ILE A 305 -4.58 23.33 -18.65
C ILE A 305 -4.41 22.00 -19.41
N LYS A 306 -5.03 20.91 -18.93
CA LYS A 306 -4.96 19.60 -19.62
C LYS A 306 -5.54 19.63 -21.04
N HIS A 307 -6.54 20.47 -21.28
CA HIS A 307 -7.20 20.60 -22.59
C HIS A 307 -6.73 21.82 -23.41
N GLN A 308 -5.71 22.56 -22.95
CA GLN A 308 -5.21 23.79 -23.59
C GLN A 308 -6.29 24.88 -23.79
N LYS A 309 -7.24 24.98 -22.84
CA LYS A 309 -8.37 25.92 -22.87
C LYS A 309 -8.33 26.93 -21.71
N ILE A 310 -7.15 27.32 -21.23
CA ILE A 310 -7.08 28.20 -20.05
C ILE A 310 -7.66 29.60 -20.32
N HIS A 311 -7.58 30.08 -21.55
CA HIS A 311 -8.02 31.41 -21.95
C HIS A 311 -9.55 31.60 -21.81
N GLU A 312 -10.31 30.51 -21.85
CA GLU A 312 -11.77 30.51 -21.69
C GLU A 312 -12.22 30.61 -20.21
N LEU A 313 -11.31 30.35 -19.27
CA LEU A 313 -11.64 30.32 -17.84
C LEU A 313 -11.37 31.68 -17.20
N GLU A 314 -12.35 32.26 -16.51
CA GLU A 314 -12.16 33.53 -15.76
C GLU A 314 -11.48 33.28 -14.39
N PRO A 315 -10.44 34.06 -14.00
CA PRO A 315 -9.77 33.87 -12.72
C PRO A 315 -10.69 34.19 -11.53
N SER A 316 -11.08 33.17 -10.75
CA SER A 316 -11.95 33.39 -9.58
C SER A 316 -11.22 33.95 -8.35
N TYR A 317 -9.88 34.01 -8.36
CA TYR A 317 -9.12 34.51 -7.21
C TYR A 317 -9.37 35.99 -6.90
N SER A 318 -9.71 36.83 -7.87
CA SER A 318 -10.09 38.24 -7.60
C SER A 318 -11.32 38.34 -6.69
N LYS A 319 -12.37 37.57 -6.96
CA LYS A 319 -13.59 37.54 -6.14
C LYS A 319 -13.31 37.03 -4.73
N VAL A 320 -12.42 36.04 -4.60
CA VAL A 320 -11.98 35.53 -3.29
C VAL A 320 -11.27 36.63 -2.49
N ILE A 321 -10.39 37.40 -3.12
CA ILE A 321 -9.69 38.54 -2.48
C ILE A 321 -10.69 39.61 -2.04
N GLU A 322 -11.70 39.92 -2.86
CA GLU A 322 -12.77 40.87 -2.51
C GLU A 322 -13.52 40.43 -1.25
N ILE A 323 -13.94 39.16 -1.14
CA ILE A 323 -14.63 38.64 0.06
C ILE A 323 -13.76 38.80 1.32
N TYR A 324 -12.46 38.51 1.23
CA TYR A 324 -11.56 38.68 2.37
C TYR A 324 -11.32 40.15 2.74
N ASN A 325 -11.29 41.06 1.76
CA ASN A 325 -11.25 42.50 2.03
C ASN A 325 -12.53 42.99 2.72
N GLU A 326 -13.69 42.52 2.32
CA GLU A 326 -14.96 42.84 3.00
C GLU A 326 -14.98 42.33 4.46
N ILE A 327 -14.45 41.14 4.72
CA ILE A 327 -14.32 40.62 6.10
C ILE A 327 -13.39 41.52 6.91
N ARG A 328 -12.26 41.91 6.34
CA ARG A 328 -11.29 42.80 6.97
C ARG A 328 -11.91 44.15 7.31
N GLU A 329 -12.65 44.78 6.39
CA GLU A 329 -13.35 46.05 6.64
C GLU A 329 -14.35 45.92 7.79
N LYS A 330 -15.19 44.87 7.77
CA LYS A 330 -16.15 44.60 8.84
C LYS A 330 -15.51 44.38 10.21
N LEU A 331 -14.33 43.75 10.26
CA LEU A 331 -13.59 43.56 11.51
C LEU A 331 -13.00 44.88 12.04
N ILE A 332 -12.55 45.76 11.15
CA ILE A 332 -12.09 47.11 11.52
C ILE A 332 -13.26 47.95 12.05
N GLU A 333 -14.42 47.91 11.41
CA GLU A 333 -15.63 48.63 11.85
C GLU A 333 -16.09 48.28 13.27
N ARG A 334 -15.73 47.08 13.75
CA ARG A 334 -16.05 46.61 15.11
C ARG A 334 -14.88 46.65 16.10
N ASP A 335 -13.75 47.24 15.71
CA ASP A 335 -12.51 47.26 16.51
C ASP A 335 -11.97 45.86 16.87
N TRP A 336 -12.24 44.84 16.06
CA TRP A 336 -11.74 43.47 16.26
C TRP A 336 -10.35 43.28 15.63
N ILE A 337 -9.42 44.18 15.99
CA ILE A 337 -8.10 44.30 15.34
C ILE A 337 -7.27 43.02 15.51
N SER A 338 -7.37 42.34 16.65
CA SER A 338 -6.62 41.10 16.93
C SER A 338 -6.95 39.94 15.99
N GLN A 339 -8.13 39.95 15.37
CA GLN A 339 -8.58 38.90 14.46
C GLN A 339 -8.26 39.21 13.00
N LEU A 340 -7.68 40.36 12.66
CA LEU A 340 -7.42 40.78 11.27
C LEU A 340 -6.27 40.02 10.61
N GLU A 341 -5.23 39.70 11.39
CA GLU A 341 -3.97 39.17 10.87
C GLU A 341 -4.13 37.91 9.99
N PRO A 342 -4.92 36.89 10.36
CA PRO A 342 -5.14 35.72 9.51
C PRO A 342 -5.74 36.08 8.14
N TYR A 343 -6.65 37.05 8.09
CA TYR A 343 -7.30 37.45 6.85
C TYR A 343 -6.37 38.25 5.94
N LEU A 344 -5.48 39.08 6.50
CA LEU A 344 -4.43 39.76 5.74
C LEU A 344 -3.46 38.76 5.10
N GLN A 345 -3.06 37.73 5.84
CA GLN A 345 -2.22 36.66 5.30
C GLN A 345 -2.93 35.92 4.17
N GLN A 346 -4.23 35.65 4.33
CA GLN A 346 -5.02 34.95 3.33
C GLN A 346 -5.21 35.78 2.04
N ILE A 347 -5.41 37.09 2.16
CA ILE A 347 -5.41 38.03 1.01
C ILE A 347 -4.08 37.91 0.25
N LYS A 348 -2.94 38.01 0.95
CA LYS A 348 -1.61 37.91 0.34
C LYS A 348 -1.37 36.57 -0.37
N ILE A 349 -1.86 35.47 0.21
CA ILE A 349 -1.79 34.14 -0.42
C ILE A 349 -2.56 34.14 -1.75
N TYR A 350 -3.77 34.67 -1.77
CA TYR A 350 -4.59 34.70 -2.99
C TYR A 350 -4.10 35.70 -4.03
N GLU A 351 -3.51 36.82 -3.62
CA GLU A 351 -2.82 37.75 -4.53
C GLU A 351 -1.65 37.07 -5.26
N ASN A 352 -0.82 36.31 -4.54
CA ASN A 352 0.26 35.53 -5.15
C ASN A 352 -0.28 34.45 -6.10
N LYS A 353 -1.34 33.73 -5.72
CA LYS A 353 -2.00 32.76 -6.61
C LYS A 353 -2.55 33.42 -7.88
N LEU A 354 -3.13 34.62 -7.77
CA LEU A 354 -3.61 35.40 -8.92
C LEU A 354 -2.45 35.85 -9.82
N GLU A 355 -1.32 36.27 -9.26
CA GLU A 355 -0.13 36.63 -10.03
C GLU A 355 0.45 35.43 -10.79
N GLN A 356 0.53 34.26 -10.15
CA GLN A 356 0.95 33.02 -10.79
C GLN A 356 0.02 32.61 -11.94
N ASP A 357 -1.29 32.75 -11.75
CA ASP A 357 -2.29 32.48 -12.80
C ASP A 357 -2.09 33.39 -14.01
N LYS A 358 -1.85 34.69 -13.78
CA LYS A 358 -1.51 35.66 -14.85
C LYS A 358 -0.24 35.28 -15.60
N LYS A 359 0.82 34.84 -14.89
CA LYS A 359 2.07 34.38 -15.52
C LYS A 359 1.85 33.15 -16.39
N LEU A 360 1.05 32.21 -15.90
CA LEU A 360 0.75 30.97 -16.63
C LEU A 360 -0.03 31.26 -17.92
N ARG A 361 -1.01 32.17 -17.88
CA ARG A 361 -1.76 32.61 -19.08
C ARG A 361 -0.85 33.26 -20.13
N LYS A 362 0.06 34.15 -19.72
CA LYS A 362 1.04 34.75 -20.64
C LYS A 362 1.92 33.70 -21.33
N LEU A 363 2.39 32.70 -20.58
CA LEU A 363 3.17 31.61 -21.15
C LEU A 363 2.38 30.76 -22.16
N GLU A 364 1.10 30.51 -21.91
CA GLU A 364 0.25 29.80 -22.87
C GLU A 364 -0.02 30.65 -24.13
N GLU A 365 -0.22 31.97 -23.98
CA GLU A 365 -0.35 32.90 -25.13
C GLU A 365 0.93 32.92 -25.98
N GLU A 366 2.11 33.00 -25.35
CA GLU A 366 3.41 32.94 -26.04
C GLU A 366 3.61 31.61 -26.77
N LYS A 367 3.21 30.48 -26.16
CA LYS A 367 3.29 29.18 -26.82
C LYS A 367 2.39 29.13 -28.06
N LYS A 368 1.17 29.63 -27.94
CA LYS A 368 0.22 29.70 -29.06
C LYS A 368 0.72 30.63 -30.17
N GLN A 369 1.34 31.76 -29.84
CA GLN A 369 1.96 32.65 -30.81
C GLN A 369 3.11 31.95 -31.55
N LYS A 370 4.02 31.29 -30.84
CA LYS A 370 5.12 30.54 -31.46
C LYS A 370 4.63 29.39 -32.36
N GLU A 371 3.56 28.71 -31.96
CA GLU A 371 2.93 27.68 -32.78
C GLU A 371 2.32 28.27 -34.06
N ASN A 372 1.64 29.41 -33.95
CA ASN A 372 1.11 30.13 -35.11
C ASN A 372 2.22 30.64 -36.04
N GLU A 373 3.28 31.24 -35.50
CA GLU A 373 4.46 31.67 -36.26
C GLU A 373 5.14 30.49 -36.96
N TYR A 374 5.25 29.34 -36.30
CA TYR A 374 5.76 28.12 -36.90
C TYR A 374 4.89 27.65 -38.06
N LEU A 375 3.56 27.67 -37.90
CA LEU A 375 2.60 27.33 -38.96
C LEU A 375 2.64 28.34 -40.13
N GLU A 376 2.82 29.63 -39.86
CA GLU A 376 2.99 30.67 -40.88
C GLU A 376 4.30 30.50 -41.64
N ASN A 377 5.40 30.22 -40.94
CA ASN A 377 6.70 29.91 -41.55
C ASN A 377 6.63 28.65 -42.42
N LEU A 378 5.87 27.63 -42.00
CA LEU A 378 5.55 26.46 -42.81
C LEU A 378 4.76 26.80 -44.07
N LYS A 379 3.83 27.75 -44.01
CA LYS A 379 3.08 28.23 -45.18
C LYS A 379 3.94 29.04 -46.14
N LEU A 380 4.85 29.88 -45.63
CA LEU A 380 5.73 30.74 -46.43
C LEU A 380 6.83 29.96 -47.16
N ARG A 381 7.20 28.76 -46.69
CA ARG A 381 8.21 27.90 -47.34
C ARG A 381 7.73 27.17 -48.60
N LYS A 382 6.52 27.44 -49.11
CA LYS A 382 5.96 26.84 -50.34
C LYS A 382 6.44 27.47 -51.66
N LEU A 383 7.44 28.37 -51.65
CA LEU A 383 7.86 29.11 -52.85
C LEU A 383 9.28 28.84 -53.39
N ASP A 384 10.04 27.93 -52.77
CA ASP A 384 11.20 27.36 -53.43
C ASP A 384 10.89 25.91 -53.84
N PRO A 385 11.35 25.43 -54.99
CA PRO A 385 11.22 24.02 -55.38
C PRO A 385 12.08 23.17 -54.46
N ILE A 386 11.57 22.94 -53.25
CA ILE A 386 12.09 21.96 -52.30
C ILE A 386 11.93 20.61 -52.99
N ASP A 387 13.07 19.96 -53.21
CA ASP A 387 13.23 18.58 -53.67
C ASP A 387 12.08 17.69 -53.15
N ILE A 388 11.08 17.48 -54.00
CA ILE A 388 9.79 16.82 -53.71
C ILE A 388 10.00 15.45 -53.05
N ASN A 389 11.16 14.84 -53.31
CA ASN A 389 11.55 13.55 -52.74
C ASN A 389 11.82 13.63 -51.22
N LYS A 390 12.36 14.74 -50.70
CA LYS A 390 12.60 14.91 -49.25
C LYS A 390 11.32 15.17 -48.48
N LEU A 391 10.37 15.89 -49.08
CA LEU A 391 9.05 16.12 -48.50
C LEU A 391 8.23 14.83 -48.42
N LYS A 392 8.23 14.02 -49.49
CA LYS A 392 7.61 12.69 -49.48
C LYS A 392 8.21 11.78 -48.42
N ALA A 393 9.53 11.80 -48.22
CA ALA A 393 10.18 10.99 -47.19
C ALA A 393 9.80 11.40 -45.75
N VAL A 394 9.61 12.71 -45.50
CA VAL A 394 9.17 13.21 -44.19
C VAL A 394 7.69 12.89 -43.94
N GLU A 395 6.83 13.05 -44.95
CA GLU A 395 5.42 12.66 -44.87
C GLU A 395 5.27 11.16 -44.64
N GLU A 396 6.04 10.32 -45.35
CA GLU A 396 6.05 8.87 -45.17
C GLU A 396 6.61 8.44 -43.81
N LYS A 397 7.61 9.16 -43.28
CA LYS A 397 8.07 8.93 -41.91
C LYS A 397 6.99 9.29 -40.89
N HIS A 398 6.34 10.44 -41.05
CA HIS A 398 5.30 10.86 -40.12
C HIS A 398 4.08 9.93 -40.17
N ALA A 399 3.71 9.46 -41.36
CA ALA A 399 2.65 8.46 -41.55
C ALA A 399 2.98 7.16 -40.82
N ARG A 400 4.23 6.66 -40.92
CA ARG A 400 4.69 5.48 -40.17
C ARG A 400 4.66 5.71 -38.65
N ASP A 401 5.11 6.87 -38.18
CA ASP A 401 5.09 7.19 -36.74
C ASP A 401 3.66 7.25 -36.17
N ILE A 402 2.68 7.72 -36.95
CA ILE A 402 1.25 7.72 -36.56
C ILE A 402 0.71 6.29 -36.54
N GLU A 403 1.05 5.48 -37.55
CA GLU A 403 0.64 4.08 -37.63
C GLU A 403 1.18 3.27 -36.45
N ASP A 404 2.45 3.45 -36.11
CA ASP A 404 3.09 2.74 -35.00
C ASP A 404 2.51 3.17 -33.65
N LYS A 405 2.20 4.45 -33.45
CA LYS A 405 1.49 4.91 -32.24
C LYS A 405 0.09 4.32 -32.11
N ASN A 406 -0.66 4.27 -33.21
CA ASN A 406 -1.99 3.66 -33.21
C ASN A 406 -1.91 2.15 -32.91
N PHE A 407 -0.87 1.49 -33.41
CA PHE A 407 -0.58 0.09 -33.15
C PHE A 407 -0.21 -0.16 -31.68
N GLU A 408 0.64 0.67 -31.08
CA GLU A 408 0.97 0.63 -29.64
C GLU A 408 -0.26 0.82 -28.76
N LEU A 409 -1.16 1.73 -29.12
CA LEU A 409 -2.41 1.96 -28.39
C LEU A 409 -3.33 0.73 -28.43
N GLN A 410 -3.42 0.05 -29.58
CA GLN A 410 -4.18 -1.19 -29.70
C GLN A 410 -3.61 -2.31 -28.82
N ILE A 411 -2.27 -2.46 -28.81
CA ILE A 411 -1.59 -3.42 -27.93
C ILE A 411 -1.90 -3.12 -26.46
N THR A 412 -1.77 -1.86 -26.07
CA THR A 412 -1.99 -1.43 -24.67
C THR A 412 -3.44 -1.72 -24.24
N SER A 413 -4.42 -1.40 -25.09
CA SER A 413 -5.83 -1.67 -24.80
C SER A 413 -6.13 -3.16 -24.60
N LEU A 414 -5.51 -4.05 -25.38
CA LEU A 414 -5.69 -5.49 -25.26
C LEU A 414 -5.07 -6.05 -23.97
N ILE A 415 -3.89 -5.54 -23.58
CA ILE A 415 -3.25 -5.90 -22.30
C ILE A 415 -4.12 -5.45 -21.12
N GLU A 416 -4.63 -4.22 -21.16
CA GLU A 416 -5.52 -3.70 -20.13
C GLU A 416 -6.82 -4.51 -20.01
N GLU A 417 -7.37 -4.99 -21.13
CA GLU A 417 -8.54 -5.89 -21.12
C GLU A 417 -8.19 -7.23 -20.44
N ALA A 418 -7.06 -7.84 -20.77
CA ALA A 418 -6.61 -9.09 -20.15
C ALA A 418 -6.39 -8.94 -18.63
N ASP A 419 -5.71 -7.88 -18.20
CA ASP A 419 -5.44 -7.58 -16.78
C ASP A 419 -6.72 -7.27 -15.99
N LYS A 420 -7.70 -6.65 -16.64
CA LYS A 420 -9.01 -6.40 -16.04
C LYS A 420 -9.77 -7.71 -15.83
N LEU A 421 -9.84 -8.56 -16.84
CA LEU A 421 -10.50 -9.87 -16.76
C LEU A 421 -9.90 -10.75 -15.65
N GLU A 422 -8.57 -10.75 -15.50
CA GLU A 422 -7.90 -11.49 -14.44
C GLU A 422 -8.25 -10.95 -13.04
N ARG A 423 -8.17 -9.64 -12.84
CA ARG A 423 -8.41 -9.01 -11.53
C ARG A 423 -9.85 -9.18 -11.06
N GLU A 424 -10.81 -9.02 -11.96
CA GLU A 424 -12.23 -9.22 -11.67
C GLU A 424 -12.49 -10.67 -11.28
N TYR A 425 -11.96 -11.62 -12.05
CA TYR A 425 -12.12 -13.04 -11.77
C TYR A 425 -11.46 -13.50 -10.47
N GLU A 426 -10.23 -13.08 -10.16
CA GLU A 426 -9.57 -13.44 -8.90
C GLU A 426 -10.32 -12.89 -7.67
N SER A 427 -10.97 -11.73 -7.81
CA SER A 427 -11.80 -11.14 -6.76
C SER A 427 -13.10 -11.92 -6.57
N GLU A 428 -13.76 -12.31 -7.66
CA GLU A 428 -15.00 -13.09 -7.65
C GLU A 428 -14.76 -14.53 -7.20
N LYS A 429 -13.69 -15.17 -7.67
CA LYS A 429 -13.28 -16.52 -7.27
C LYS A 429 -13.11 -16.64 -5.76
N LYS A 430 -12.47 -15.66 -5.10
CA LYS A 430 -12.33 -15.63 -3.63
C LYS A 430 -13.66 -15.53 -2.90
N LYS A 431 -14.63 -14.77 -3.43
CA LYS A 431 -15.98 -14.67 -2.87
C LYS A 431 -16.77 -15.97 -3.10
N ALA A 432 -16.75 -16.48 -4.32
CA ALA A 432 -17.42 -17.72 -4.71
C ALA A 432 -16.95 -18.93 -3.90
N ILE A 433 -15.66 -19.01 -3.55
CA ILE A 433 -15.15 -20.06 -2.66
C ILE A 433 -15.76 -19.94 -1.25
N LYS A 434 -15.85 -18.72 -0.69
CA LYS A 434 -16.46 -18.50 0.64
C LYS A 434 -17.96 -18.82 0.64
N GLU A 435 -18.63 -18.52 -0.46
CA GLU A 435 -20.06 -18.74 -0.66
C GLU A 435 -20.41 -20.16 -1.17
N LYS A 436 -19.39 -21.01 -1.44
CA LYS A 436 -19.53 -22.34 -2.05
C LYS A 436 -20.24 -22.33 -3.43
N ARG A 437 -20.03 -21.26 -4.21
CA ARG A 437 -20.61 -21.04 -5.56
C ARG A 437 -19.56 -21.06 -6.67
N LEU A 438 -18.42 -21.72 -6.45
CA LEU A 438 -17.31 -21.72 -7.40
C LEU A 438 -17.69 -22.32 -8.77
N LEU A 439 -18.56 -23.33 -8.78
CA LEU A 439 -18.96 -24.04 -10.01
C LEU A 439 -19.80 -23.16 -10.96
N ASP A 440 -20.53 -22.19 -10.42
CA ASP A 440 -21.39 -21.29 -11.20
C ASP A 440 -20.59 -20.17 -11.88
N LEU A 441 -19.37 -19.90 -11.41
CA LEU A 441 -18.53 -18.83 -11.90
C LEU A 441 -17.86 -19.24 -13.22
N GLY A 442 -18.03 -18.51 -14.32
CA GLY A 442 -17.31 -18.77 -15.57
C GLY A 442 -15.81 -18.43 -15.46
N THR A 443 -14.94 -19.20 -16.12
CA THR A 443 -13.49 -18.97 -16.11
C THR A 443 -13.05 -18.14 -17.32
N PRO A 444 -12.35 -17.00 -17.14
CA PRO A 444 -12.01 -16.08 -18.23
C PRO A 444 -10.68 -16.42 -18.92
N TYR A 445 -9.91 -17.37 -18.39
CA TYR A 445 -8.57 -17.66 -18.89
C TYR A 445 -8.51 -18.01 -20.38
N PRO A 446 -9.46 -18.75 -20.99
CA PRO A 446 -9.47 -18.97 -22.43
C PRO A 446 -9.51 -17.68 -23.24
N LYS A 447 -10.29 -16.67 -22.79
CA LYS A 447 -10.36 -15.36 -23.44
C LYS A 447 -9.04 -14.59 -23.28
N ILE A 448 -8.43 -14.64 -22.11
CA ILE A 448 -7.12 -14.01 -21.86
C ILE A 448 -6.04 -14.62 -22.76
N ILE A 449 -6.00 -15.95 -22.89
CA ILE A 449 -5.08 -16.67 -23.78
C ILE A 449 -5.28 -16.23 -25.23
N GLN A 450 -6.52 -16.12 -25.69
CA GLN A 450 -6.84 -15.64 -27.03
C GLN A 450 -6.32 -14.22 -27.27
N ILE A 451 -6.49 -13.31 -26.30
CA ILE A 451 -5.96 -11.93 -26.39
C ILE A 451 -4.44 -11.95 -26.59
N TYR A 452 -3.71 -12.75 -25.81
CA TYR A 452 -2.25 -12.83 -25.95
C TYR A 452 -1.81 -13.52 -27.26
N GLU A 453 -2.58 -14.47 -27.78
CA GLU A 453 -2.34 -15.07 -29.11
C GLU A 453 -2.55 -14.06 -30.24
N GLU A 454 -3.55 -13.17 -30.12
CA GLU A 454 -3.78 -12.07 -31.05
C GLU A 454 -2.63 -11.04 -30.98
N LEU A 455 -2.23 -10.63 -29.77
CA LEU A 455 -1.07 -9.76 -29.56
C LEU A 455 0.21 -10.32 -30.19
N LYS A 456 0.47 -11.62 -29.99
CA LYS A 456 1.62 -12.30 -30.61
C LYS A 456 1.59 -12.20 -32.14
N LYS A 457 0.44 -12.45 -32.77
CA LYS A 457 0.27 -12.34 -34.23
C LYS A 457 0.46 -10.91 -34.73
N MET A 458 -0.07 -9.92 -34.00
CA MET A 458 0.10 -8.50 -34.33
C MET A 458 1.58 -8.09 -34.29
N VAL A 459 2.28 -8.42 -33.22
CA VAL A 459 3.69 -8.06 -33.05
C VAL A 459 4.58 -8.81 -34.06
N GLN A 460 4.23 -10.06 -34.39
CA GLN A 460 4.91 -10.82 -35.43
C GLN A 460 4.75 -10.19 -36.83
N SER A 461 3.57 -9.65 -37.16
CA SER A 461 3.36 -8.99 -38.46
C SER A 461 4.16 -7.69 -38.62
N LYS A 462 4.45 -6.98 -37.51
CA LYS A 462 5.34 -5.82 -37.47
C LYS A 462 6.83 -6.18 -37.35
N GLY A 463 7.17 -7.45 -37.16
CA GLY A 463 8.55 -7.94 -37.06
C GLY A 463 9.23 -7.61 -35.73
N TRP A 464 8.48 -7.31 -34.67
CA TRP A 464 9.09 -7.00 -33.37
C TRP A 464 9.37 -8.28 -32.56
N THR A 465 10.46 -8.96 -32.90
CA THR A 465 10.80 -10.29 -32.38
C THR A 465 10.95 -10.36 -30.85
N ASN A 466 11.41 -9.29 -30.21
CA ASN A 466 11.62 -9.26 -28.76
C ASN A 466 10.32 -9.45 -27.98
N GLN A 467 9.23 -8.75 -28.35
CA GLN A 467 7.96 -8.89 -27.61
C GLN A 467 7.24 -10.21 -27.89
N ILE A 468 7.55 -10.92 -28.99
CA ILE A 468 6.96 -12.24 -29.28
C ILE A 468 7.27 -13.22 -28.14
N SER A 469 8.52 -13.28 -27.69
CA SER A 469 8.95 -14.17 -26.60
C SER A 469 8.23 -13.87 -25.28
N THR A 470 8.00 -12.59 -24.99
CA THR A 470 7.23 -12.12 -23.83
C THR A 470 5.80 -12.63 -23.88
N TYR A 471 5.10 -12.47 -25.01
CA TYR A 471 3.72 -12.93 -25.14
C TYR A 471 3.59 -14.46 -25.17
N GLU A 472 4.58 -15.18 -25.71
CA GLU A 472 4.62 -16.64 -25.61
C GLU A 472 4.69 -17.12 -24.17
N SER A 473 5.48 -16.44 -23.34
CA SER A 473 5.57 -16.73 -21.91
C SER A 473 4.26 -16.43 -21.18
N GLN A 474 3.58 -15.33 -21.52
CA GLN A 474 2.26 -15.00 -20.97
C GLN A 474 1.19 -16.03 -21.37
N ILE A 475 1.15 -16.45 -22.65
CA ILE A 475 0.23 -17.50 -23.11
C ILE A 475 0.43 -18.78 -22.30
N LYS A 476 1.69 -19.20 -22.11
CA LYS A 476 2.02 -20.40 -21.32
C LYS A 476 1.55 -20.25 -19.87
N PHE A 477 1.85 -19.10 -19.24
CA PHE A 477 1.45 -18.80 -17.87
C PHE A 477 -0.07 -18.88 -17.65
N TYR A 478 -0.87 -18.32 -18.57
CA TYR A 478 -2.32 -18.35 -18.44
C TYR A 478 -2.94 -19.72 -18.76
N ARG A 479 -2.32 -20.53 -19.63
CA ARG A 479 -2.71 -21.95 -19.81
C ARG A 479 -2.53 -22.75 -18.53
N GLU A 480 -1.40 -22.58 -17.84
CA GLU A 480 -1.14 -23.22 -16.55
C GLU A 480 -2.09 -22.74 -15.45
N LYS A 481 -2.52 -21.47 -15.48
CA LYS A 481 -3.57 -20.97 -14.57
C LYS A 481 -4.94 -21.58 -14.85
N TYR A 482 -5.31 -21.70 -16.12
CA TYR A 482 -6.58 -22.31 -16.53
C TYR A 482 -6.69 -23.77 -16.07
N GLU A 483 -5.64 -24.56 -16.27
CA GLU A 483 -5.60 -25.97 -15.84
C GLU A 483 -5.73 -26.12 -14.31
N ARG A 484 -5.03 -25.26 -13.54
CA ARG A 484 -5.15 -25.24 -12.06
C ARG A 484 -6.55 -24.85 -11.60
N ASP A 485 -7.20 -23.94 -12.30
CA ASP A 485 -8.58 -23.53 -12.03
C ASP A 485 -9.57 -24.67 -12.26
N GLU A 486 -9.39 -25.43 -13.34
CA GLU A 486 -10.22 -26.59 -13.66
C GLU A 486 -10.11 -27.69 -12.60
N ILE A 487 -8.89 -27.97 -12.12
CA ILE A 487 -8.66 -28.94 -11.04
C ILE A 487 -9.36 -28.49 -9.75
N LEU A 488 -9.28 -27.19 -9.41
CA LEU A 488 -9.95 -26.64 -8.23
C LEU A 488 -11.47 -26.85 -8.31
N ARG A 489 -12.07 -26.65 -9.49
CA ARG A 489 -13.50 -26.88 -9.74
C ARG A 489 -13.88 -28.34 -9.57
N GLN A 490 -13.07 -29.27 -10.08
CA GLN A 490 -13.30 -30.71 -9.90
C GLN A 490 -13.27 -31.13 -8.42
N ILE A 491 -12.34 -30.59 -7.63
CA ILE A 491 -12.27 -30.85 -6.19
C ILE A 491 -13.53 -30.33 -5.48
N GLU A 492 -13.99 -29.12 -5.82
CA GLU A 492 -15.17 -28.54 -5.19
C GLU A 492 -16.46 -29.28 -5.58
N ALA A 493 -16.58 -29.71 -6.85
CA ALA A 493 -17.66 -30.59 -7.30
C ALA A 493 -17.69 -31.91 -6.51
N HIS A 494 -16.53 -32.52 -6.25
CA HIS A 494 -16.47 -33.74 -5.44
C HIS A 494 -16.90 -33.50 -3.98
N LYS A 495 -16.61 -32.32 -3.41
CA LYS A 495 -17.06 -31.99 -2.05
C LYS A 495 -18.57 -31.79 -1.94
N LEU A 496 -19.21 -31.28 -2.98
CA LEU A 496 -20.67 -31.08 -3.00
C LEU A 496 -21.44 -32.40 -3.17
N ASN A 497 -20.81 -33.41 -3.78
CA ASN A 497 -21.39 -34.74 -3.96
C ASN A 497 -21.21 -35.68 -2.75
N LYS A 498 -20.49 -35.26 -1.70
CA LYS A 498 -20.29 -35.98 -0.43
C LYS A 498 -21.11 -35.32 0.66
#